data_AF-A0A9D6JK95-F1
#
_entry.id   AF-A0A9D6JK95-F1
#
_cell.length_a   1.000
_cell.length_b   1.000
_cell.length_c   1.000
_cell.angle_alpha   90.00
_cell.angle_beta   90.00
_cell.angle_gamma   90.00
#
_symmetry.space_group_name_H-M   'P 1'
#
loop_
_entity.id
_entity.type
_entity.pdbx_description
1 polymer ?
#
loop_
_entity_poly.entity_id
_entity_poly.type
_entity_poly.pdbx_seq_one_letter_code
_entity_poly.pdbx_strand_id
1 'polypeptide(L)'
;MNVAGTVIAFMLVVQLGSCALIRPPQYTLDKKTTERITQLRKDMLLRRARALVQYEPIYQELETLLPQDNGAADDIRHYKSERKVIAEGLYDCGQESMLEKNYAQAEECLELSNKLVSYGDKQALLEKARSIRKQQEDKRRSEQIMSAYQQAYATGNLSEALLQLDMLIAVSAENTQAMVLRDKLDAEIKLRMTRDLEAARSLYSRGKISEALAICNTLMLVDPKNEELLSLISRAEKVNKNIEKLSKTKK
;
A
#
# COMPACT_ATOMS: atom_id res chain seq x y z
N MET A 1 -32.85 -56.20 -36.68
CA MET A 1 -32.05 -57.44 -36.58
C MET A 1 -30.87 -57.12 -35.66
N ASN A 2 -30.96 -57.21 -34.33
CA ASN A 2 -31.05 -58.40 -33.46
C ASN A 2 -30.10 -59.53 -33.85
N VAL A 3 -28.93 -59.62 -33.19
CA VAL A 3 -28.29 -60.76 -32.46
C VAL A 3 -27.11 -60.12 -31.68
N ALA A 4 -27.01 -60.04 -30.34
CA ALA A 4 -26.98 -61.03 -29.25
C ALA A 4 -25.65 -61.82 -29.12
N GLY A 5 -25.08 -61.80 -27.89
CA GLY A 5 -24.03 -62.71 -27.39
C GLY A 5 -22.60 -62.21 -27.62
N THR A 6 -21.64 -62.22 -26.68
CA THR A 6 -21.47 -63.13 -25.54
C THR A 6 -20.56 -62.49 -24.51
N VAL A 7 -20.97 -62.63 -23.26
CA VAL A 7 -20.27 -62.24 -22.03
C VAL A 7 -19.15 -63.24 -21.74
N ILE A 8 -17.93 -62.77 -21.47
CA ILE A 8 -16.95 -63.53 -20.70
C ILE A 8 -16.54 -62.69 -19.50
N ALA A 9 -17.06 -63.12 -18.35
CA ALA A 9 -16.69 -62.68 -17.03
C ALA A 9 -15.29 -63.20 -16.69
N PHE A 10 -14.37 -62.30 -16.35
CA PHE A 10 -13.21 -62.65 -15.54
C PHE A 10 -13.38 -61.93 -14.20
N MET A 11 -13.95 -62.67 -13.25
CA MET A 11 -13.86 -62.39 -11.83
C MET A 11 -12.39 -62.45 -11.42
N LEU A 12 -11.80 -61.30 -11.11
CA LEU A 12 -10.63 -61.23 -10.24
C LEU A 12 -11.09 -60.56 -8.95
N VAL A 13 -11.55 -61.41 -8.04
CA VAL A 13 -11.88 -61.09 -6.66
C VAL A 13 -10.56 -60.79 -5.96
N VAL A 14 -10.16 -59.51 -5.98
CA VAL A 14 -9.19 -59.00 -5.00
C VAL A 14 -9.98 -58.72 -3.74
N GLN A 15 -9.87 -59.65 -2.81
CA GLN A 15 -10.44 -59.63 -1.47
C GLN A 15 -9.62 -58.64 -0.62
N LEU A 16 -9.82 -57.34 -0.84
CA LEU A 16 -9.41 -56.31 0.10
C LEU A 16 -10.39 -56.32 1.27
N GLY A 17 -9.84 -56.63 2.45
CA GLY A 17 -10.56 -56.68 3.71
C GLY A 17 -11.47 -55.46 3.89
N SER A 18 -12.75 -55.76 4.10
CA SER A 18 -13.79 -54.80 4.43
C SER A 18 -13.52 -54.17 5.79
N CYS A 19 -12.64 -53.17 5.83
CA CYS A 19 -12.68 -52.18 6.89
C CYS A 19 -13.84 -51.25 6.54
N ALA A 20 -14.94 -51.40 7.27
CA ALA A 20 -16.18 -50.66 7.08
C ALA A 20 -15.89 -49.17 6.83
N LEU A 21 -16.17 -48.73 5.60
CA LEU A 21 -16.27 -47.33 5.22
C LEU A 21 -17.40 -46.72 6.05
N ILE A 22 -17.05 -46.18 7.22
CA ILE A 22 -17.81 -45.11 7.85
C ILE A 22 -17.77 -43.97 6.83
N ARG A 23 -18.81 -43.86 6.01
CA ARG A 23 -19.08 -42.64 5.25
C ARG A 23 -19.02 -41.50 6.28
N PRO A 24 -18.08 -40.54 6.17
CA PRO A 24 -18.08 -39.43 7.10
C PRO A 24 -19.44 -38.74 6.98
N PRO A 25 -20.10 -38.42 8.11
CA PRO A 25 -21.39 -37.76 8.08
C PRO A 25 -21.25 -36.47 7.28
N GLN A 26 -22.12 -36.28 6.30
CA GLN A 26 -22.23 -35.03 5.55
C GLN A 26 -22.82 -33.96 6.48
N TYR A 27 -22.01 -33.45 7.40
CA TYR A 27 -22.37 -32.25 8.15
C TYR A 27 -22.29 -31.06 7.19
N THR A 28 -23.46 -30.50 6.87
CA THR A 28 -23.56 -29.17 6.27
C THR A 28 -23.06 -28.17 7.29
N LEU A 29 -21.77 -27.81 7.22
CA LEU A 29 -21.24 -26.71 8.01
C LEU A 29 -21.92 -25.41 7.57
N ASP A 30 -22.20 -24.52 8.51
CA ASP A 30 -22.64 -23.19 8.15
C ASP A 30 -21.52 -22.44 7.39
N LYS A 31 -21.92 -21.42 6.63
CA LYS A 31 -21.02 -20.63 5.78
C LYS A 31 -19.86 -20.02 6.59
N LYS A 32 -20.16 -19.51 7.79
CA LYS A 32 -19.20 -18.83 8.68
C LYS A 32 -18.11 -19.79 9.18
N THR A 33 -18.50 -21.02 9.54
CA THR A 33 -17.57 -22.06 9.99
C THR A 33 -16.67 -22.50 8.85
N THR A 34 -17.24 -22.66 7.66
CA THR A 34 -16.48 -23.00 6.45
C THR A 34 -15.45 -21.91 6.13
N GLU A 35 -15.85 -20.63 6.15
CA GLU A 35 -14.94 -19.49 5.96
C GLU A 35 -13.82 -19.47 7.01
N ARG A 36 -14.15 -19.71 8.29
CA ARG A 36 -13.15 -19.73 9.37
C ARG A 36 -12.15 -20.87 9.20
N ILE A 37 -12.60 -22.06 8.84
CA ILE A 37 -11.73 -23.21 8.56
C ILE A 37 -10.79 -22.91 7.40
N THR A 38 -11.32 -22.32 6.31
CA THR A 38 -10.51 -21.91 5.16
C THR A 38 -9.46 -20.89 5.57
N GLN A 39 -9.80 -19.88 6.38
CA GLN A 39 -8.83 -18.91 6.86
C GLN A 39 -7.73 -19.56 7.72
N LEU A 40 -8.10 -20.44 8.66
CA LEU A 40 -7.12 -21.13 9.51
C LEU A 40 -6.18 -22.02 8.70
N ARG A 41 -6.69 -22.70 7.66
CA ARG A 41 -5.86 -23.49 6.73
C ARG A 41 -4.88 -22.60 5.97
N LYS A 42 -5.35 -21.46 5.46
CA LYS A 42 -4.49 -20.45 4.80
C LYS A 42 -3.41 -19.94 5.75
N ASP A 43 -3.76 -19.62 7.01
CA ASP A 43 -2.81 -19.15 8.02
C ASP A 43 -1.75 -20.23 8.37
N MET A 44 -2.17 -21.49 8.50
CA MET A 44 -1.25 -22.61 8.75
C MET A 44 -0.29 -22.81 7.57
N LEU A 45 -0.80 -22.76 6.34
CA LEU A 45 0.00 -22.88 5.13
C LEU A 45 1.08 -21.79 5.07
N LEU A 46 0.70 -20.52 5.31
CA LEU A 46 1.64 -19.39 5.34
C LEU A 46 2.70 -19.52 6.43
N ARG A 47 2.30 -19.91 7.65
CA ARG A 47 3.25 -20.12 8.76
C ARG A 47 4.24 -21.24 8.46
N ARG A 48 3.75 -22.37 7.93
CA ARG A 48 4.56 -23.51 7.54
C ARG A 48 5.56 -23.14 6.43
N ALA A 49 5.11 -22.41 5.42
CA ALA A 49 5.98 -21.91 4.36
C ALA A 49 7.10 -20.99 4.88
N ARG A 50 6.76 -20.04 5.75
CA ARG A 50 7.76 -19.13 6.34
C ARG A 50 8.81 -19.91 7.16
N ALA A 51 8.39 -20.92 7.92
CA ALA A 51 9.33 -21.80 8.63
C ALA A 51 10.26 -22.56 7.68
N LEU A 52 9.71 -23.13 6.60
CA LEU A 52 10.51 -23.84 5.59
C LEU A 52 11.54 -22.93 4.91
N VAL A 53 11.18 -21.68 4.60
CA VAL A 53 12.13 -20.68 4.07
C VAL A 53 13.24 -20.39 5.09
N GLN A 54 12.91 -20.29 6.37
CA GLN A 54 13.91 -20.04 7.43
C GLN A 54 14.87 -21.22 7.65
N TYR A 55 14.43 -22.45 7.40
CA TYR A 55 15.26 -23.65 7.58
C TYR A 55 16.19 -23.95 6.41
N GLU A 56 16.03 -23.28 5.27
CA GLU A 56 16.87 -23.50 4.07
C GLU A 56 18.39 -23.49 4.37
N PRO A 57 18.97 -22.49 5.03
CA PRO A 57 20.42 -22.48 5.29
C PRO A 57 20.87 -23.67 6.15
N ILE A 58 20.04 -24.13 7.09
CA ILE A 58 20.37 -25.25 7.98
C ILE A 58 20.44 -26.56 7.17
N TYR A 59 19.45 -26.80 6.31
CA TYR A 59 19.45 -28.01 5.47
C TYR A 59 20.54 -27.98 4.39
N GLN A 60 20.89 -26.80 3.86
CA GLN A 60 22.03 -26.64 2.94
C GLN A 60 23.36 -26.95 3.62
N GLU A 61 23.55 -26.49 4.86
CA GLU A 61 24.73 -26.80 5.66
C GLU A 61 24.79 -28.30 5.99
N LEU A 62 23.67 -28.91 6.41
CA LEU A 62 23.59 -30.34 6.70
C LEU A 62 23.93 -31.21 5.49
N GLU A 63 23.43 -30.84 4.30
CA GLU A 63 23.74 -31.52 3.02
C GLU A 63 25.23 -31.46 2.68
N THR A 64 25.91 -30.36 3.05
CA THR A 64 27.35 -30.18 2.82
C THR A 64 28.20 -30.96 3.82
N LEU A 65 27.80 -30.97 5.09
CA LEU A 65 28.60 -31.57 6.17
C LEU A 65 28.49 -33.09 6.23
N LEU A 66 27.33 -33.68 5.91
CA LEU A 66 27.05 -35.10 6.12
C LEU A 66 26.48 -35.81 4.88
N PRO A 67 27.20 -35.83 3.73
CA PRO A 67 26.66 -36.36 2.47
C PRO A 67 26.44 -37.88 2.46
N GLN A 68 27.01 -38.64 3.40
CA GLN A 68 26.86 -40.10 3.49
C GLN A 68 26.00 -40.55 4.68
N ASP A 69 25.50 -39.63 5.50
CA ASP A 69 24.59 -39.96 6.59
C ASP A 69 23.18 -40.21 6.03
N ASN A 70 22.72 -41.47 6.11
CA ASN A 70 21.41 -41.84 5.57
C ASN A 70 20.26 -41.14 6.29
N GLY A 71 20.38 -40.87 7.60
CA GLY A 71 19.34 -40.18 8.36
C GLY A 71 19.22 -38.72 7.93
N ALA A 72 20.35 -38.01 7.82
CA ALA A 72 20.39 -36.64 7.31
C ALA A 72 19.86 -36.58 5.86
N ALA A 73 20.22 -37.56 5.03
CA ALA A 73 19.71 -37.65 3.66
C ALA A 73 18.20 -37.84 3.61
N ASP A 74 17.61 -38.62 4.53
CA ASP A 74 16.17 -38.84 4.63
C ASP A 74 15.44 -37.56 5.04
N ASP A 75 15.96 -36.84 6.04
CA ASP A 75 15.43 -35.55 6.49
C ASP A 75 15.48 -34.48 5.39
N ILE A 76 16.60 -34.38 4.67
CA ILE A 76 16.75 -33.48 3.52
C ILE A 76 15.74 -33.82 2.42
N ARG A 77 15.49 -35.11 2.14
CA ARG A 77 14.47 -35.53 1.16
C ARG A 77 13.07 -35.16 1.62
N HIS A 78 12.74 -35.35 2.90
CA HIS A 78 11.46 -34.94 3.47
C HIS A 78 11.26 -33.43 3.35
N TYR A 79 12.26 -32.64 3.74
CA TYR A 79 12.27 -31.19 3.63
C TYR A 79 12.05 -30.73 2.17
N LYS A 80 12.80 -31.28 1.21
CA LYS A 80 12.66 -30.95 -0.22
C LYS A 80 11.28 -31.34 -0.76
N SER A 81 10.71 -32.46 -0.33
CA SER A 81 9.35 -32.88 -0.70
C SER A 81 8.29 -31.94 -0.13
N GLU A 82 8.41 -31.59 1.15
CA GLU A 82 7.50 -30.69 1.83
C GLU A 82 7.50 -29.29 1.19
N ARG A 83 8.67 -28.75 0.85
CA ARG A 83 8.80 -27.48 0.11
C ARG A 83 7.96 -27.49 -1.17
N LYS A 84 7.98 -28.58 -1.94
CA LYS A 84 7.21 -28.70 -3.19
C LYS A 84 5.70 -28.69 -2.91
N VAL A 85 5.24 -29.52 -1.98
CA VAL A 85 3.81 -29.61 -1.61
C VAL A 85 3.28 -28.27 -1.10
N ILE A 86 4.04 -27.59 -0.24
CA ILE A 86 3.65 -26.29 0.30
C ILE A 86 3.72 -25.21 -0.78
N ALA A 87 4.70 -25.25 -1.68
CA ALA A 87 4.78 -24.32 -2.80
C ALA A 87 3.59 -24.46 -3.77
N GLU A 88 3.11 -25.68 -4.03
CA GLU A 88 1.91 -25.93 -4.83
C GLU A 88 0.66 -25.37 -4.14
N GLY A 89 0.43 -25.70 -2.87
CA GLY A 89 -0.71 -25.16 -2.12
C GLY A 89 -0.70 -23.63 -2.01
N LEU A 90 0.49 -23.00 -1.93
CA LEU A 90 0.63 -21.55 -1.97
C LEU A 90 0.35 -20.96 -3.36
N TYR A 91 0.68 -21.67 -4.42
CA TYR A 91 0.34 -21.24 -5.76
C TYR A 91 -1.19 -21.21 -5.96
N ASP A 92 -1.87 -22.26 -5.50
CA ASP A 92 -3.34 -22.34 -5.51
C ASP A 92 -3.96 -21.23 -4.65
N CYS A 93 -3.44 -21.01 -3.43
CA CYS A 93 -3.83 -19.86 -2.59
C CYS A 93 -3.69 -18.53 -3.35
N GLY A 94 -2.58 -18.35 -4.08
CA GLY A 94 -2.32 -17.18 -4.89
C GLY A 94 -3.36 -16.97 -5.98
N GLN A 95 -3.67 -18.03 -6.73
CA GLN A 95 -4.69 -18.01 -7.79
C GLN A 95 -6.09 -17.72 -7.24
N GLU A 96 -6.51 -18.39 -6.18
CA GLU A 96 -7.79 -18.13 -5.50
C GLU A 96 -7.88 -16.68 -5.02
N SER A 97 -6.83 -16.18 -4.39
CA SER A 97 -6.79 -14.79 -3.89
C SER A 97 -6.84 -13.77 -5.02
N MET A 98 -6.29 -14.09 -6.20
CA MET A 98 -6.44 -13.26 -7.41
C MET A 98 -7.89 -13.20 -7.89
N LEU A 99 -8.63 -14.31 -7.84
CA LEU A 99 -10.05 -14.38 -8.19
C LEU A 99 -10.92 -13.61 -7.19
N GLU A 100 -10.59 -13.72 -5.90
CA GLU A 100 -11.22 -12.99 -4.80
C GLU A 100 -10.86 -11.49 -4.77
N LYS A 101 -9.95 -11.04 -5.65
CA LYS A 101 -9.38 -9.68 -5.68
C LYS A 101 -8.66 -9.28 -4.39
N ASN A 102 -8.22 -10.25 -3.60
CA ASN A 102 -7.34 -10.03 -2.46
C ASN A 102 -5.87 -10.05 -2.91
N TYR A 103 -5.46 -9.00 -3.61
CA TYR A 103 -4.13 -8.95 -4.25
C TYR A 103 -2.97 -8.94 -3.27
N ALA A 104 -3.18 -8.47 -2.04
CA ALA A 104 -2.17 -8.53 -0.97
C ALA A 104 -1.87 -9.98 -0.56
N GLN A 105 -2.92 -10.79 -0.34
CA GLN A 105 -2.75 -12.21 -0.04
C GLN A 105 -2.23 -12.98 -1.25
N ALA A 106 -2.68 -12.63 -2.46
CA ALA A 106 -2.17 -13.23 -3.69
C ALA A 106 -0.66 -13.04 -3.83
N GLU A 107 -0.18 -11.80 -3.67
CA GLU A 107 1.25 -11.48 -3.73
C GLU A 107 2.04 -12.26 -2.68
N GLU A 108 1.58 -12.31 -1.44
CA GLU A 108 2.26 -13.05 -0.37
C GLU A 108 2.34 -14.56 -0.66
N CYS A 109 1.21 -15.18 -1.04
CA CYS A 109 1.16 -16.60 -1.35
C CYS A 109 2.08 -16.94 -2.54
N LEU A 110 2.05 -16.14 -3.61
CA LEU A 110 2.88 -16.34 -4.79
C LEU A 110 4.38 -16.09 -4.51
N GLU A 111 4.71 -15.10 -3.70
CA GLU A 111 6.09 -14.81 -3.32
C GLU A 111 6.70 -15.95 -2.49
N LEU A 112 5.96 -16.46 -1.50
CA LEU A 112 6.40 -17.61 -0.72
C LEU A 112 6.50 -18.87 -1.58
N SER A 113 5.55 -19.09 -2.50
CA SER A 113 5.60 -20.21 -3.45
C SER A 113 6.89 -20.17 -4.28
N ASN A 114 7.24 -18.99 -4.81
CA ASN A 114 8.43 -18.80 -5.64
C ASN A 114 9.74 -18.90 -4.83
N LYS A 115 9.75 -18.46 -3.56
CA LYS A 115 10.87 -18.64 -2.62
C LYS A 115 11.11 -20.11 -2.28
N LEU A 116 10.04 -20.88 -2.10
CA LEU A 116 10.15 -22.31 -1.82
C LEU A 116 10.56 -23.10 -3.05
N VAL A 117 9.98 -22.83 -4.22
CA VAL A 117 10.37 -23.46 -5.48
C VAL A 117 10.19 -22.47 -6.63
N SER A 118 11.31 -22.11 -7.28
CA SER A 118 11.30 -21.19 -8.42
C SER A 118 10.80 -21.90 -9.68
N TYR A 119 9.72 -21.39 -10.26
CA TYR A 119 9.18 -21.84 -11.54
C TYR A 119 8.90 -20.60 -12.41
N GLY A 120 9.34 -20.60 -13.67
CA GLY A 120 9.21 -19.44 -14.56
C GLY A 120 7.78 -18.93 -14.69
N ASP A 121 6.79 -19.82 -14.80
CA ASP A 121 5.38 -19.48 -14.98
C ASP A 121 4.75 -18.80 -13.76
N LYS A 122 5.32 -19.00 -12.55
CA LYS A 122 4.83 -18.37 -11.32
C LYS A 122 5.23 -16.90 -11.23
N GLN A 123 6.35 -16.52 -11.84
CA GLN A 123 6.86 -15.15 -11.79
C GLN A 123 5.91 -14.16 -12.49
N ALA A 124 5.36 -14.53 -13.65
CA ALA A 124 4.43 -13.67 -14.39
C ALA A 124 3.16 -13.36 -13.57
N LEU A 125 2.63 -14.36 -12.86
CA LEU A 125 1.46 -14.17 -12.01
C LEU A 125 1.76 -13.31 -10.78
N LEU A 126 2.93 -13.49 -10.17
CA LEU A 126 3.40 -12.66 -9.06
C LEU A 126 3.55 -11.19 -9.46
N GLU A 127 4.18 -10.92 -10.61
CA GLU A 127 4.33 -9.54 -11.11
C GLU A 127 2.98 -8.91 -11.46
N LYS A 128 2.03 -9.70 -11.98
CA LYS A 128 0.65 -9.26 -12.18
C LYS A 128 -0.03 -8.88 -10.86
N ALA A 129 0.10 -9.72 -9.83
CA ALA A 129 -0.47 -9.44 -8.50
C ALA A 129 0.10 -8.15 -7.89
N ARG A 130 1.44 -7.98 -7.94
CA ARG A 130 2.15 -6.78 -7.50
C ARG A 130 1.68 -5.52 -8.21
N SER A 131 1.59 -5.58 -9.54
CA SER A 131 1.15 -4.45 -10.35
C SER A 131 -0.27 -4.01 -9.98
N ILE A 132 -1.21 -4.95 -9.87
CA ILE A 132 -2.59 -4.64 -9.51
C ILE A 132 -2.69 -4.09 -8.08
N ARG A 133 -2.00 -4.70 -7.11
CA ARG A 133 -1.98 -4.20 -5.74
C ARG A 133 -1.43 -2.78 -5.68
N LYS A 134 -0.31 -2.52 -6.37
CA LYS A 134 0.29 -1.18 -6.43
C LYS A 134 -0.70 -0.16 -7.01
N GLN A 135 -1.35 -0.48 -8.14
CA GLN A 135 -2.37 0.39 -8.73
C GLN A 135 -3.53 0.69 -7.78
N GLN A 136 -4.01 -0.32 -7.03
CA GLN A 136 -5.08 -0.12 -6.06
C GLN A 136 -4.65 0.78 -4.90
N GLU A 137 -3.43 0.60 -4.40
CA GLU A 137 -2.88 1.42 -3.33
C GLU A 137 -2.61 2.85 -3.78
N ASP A 138 -2.02 3.04 -4.97
CA ASP A 138 -1.79 4.36 -5.57
C ASP A 138 -3.11 5.10 -5.79
N LYS A 139 -4.16 4.38 -6.23
CA LYS A 139 -5.52 4.93 -6.35
C LYS A 139 -6.08 5.36 -4.99
N ARG A 140 -6.06 4.48 -3.99
CA ARG A 140 -6.54 4.77 -2.62
C ARG A 140 -5.82 5.98 -2.02
N ARG A 141 -4.50 6.02 -2.19
CA ARG A 141 -3.66 7.13 -1.73
C ARG A 141 -4.00 8.43 -2.47
N SER A 142 -4.21 8.36 -3.78
CA SER A 142 -4.62 9.51 -4.59
C SER A 142 -5.98 10.06 -4.13
N GLU A 143 -6.95 9.20 -3.83
CA GLU A 143 -8.27 9.60 -3.29
C GLU A 143 -8.15 10.29 -1.92
N GLN A 144 -7.30 9.77 -1.03
CA GLN A 144 -7.04 10.39 0.27
C GLN A 144 -6.39 11.77 0.13
N ILE A 145 -5.38 11.90 -0.72
CA ILE A 145 -4.71 13.18 -0.99
C ILE A 145 -5.70 14.18 -1.61
N MET A 146 -6.53 13.73 -2.56
CA MET A 146 -7.56 14.59 -3.17
C MET A 146 -8.58 15.09 -2.13
N SER A 147 -8.99 14.23 -1.21
CA SER A 147 -9.88 14.63 -0.11
C SER A 147 -9.22 15.65 0.83
N ALA A 148 -7.94 15.46 1.16
CA ALA A 148 -7.17 16.40 1.97
C ALA A 148 -7.01 17.76 1.27
N TYR A 149 -6.74 17.76 -0.04
CA TYR A 149 -6.75 18.97 -0.87
C TYR A 149 -8.09 19.72 -0.77
N GLN A 150 -9.22 19.02 -0.97
CA GLN A 150 -10.54 19.63 -0.93
C GLN A 150 -10.84 20.27 0.43
N GLN A 151 -10.44 19.62 1.52
CA GLN A 151 -10.58 20.14 2.87
C GLN A 151 -9.71 21.38 3.12
N ALA A 152 -8.44 21.33 2.72
CA ALA A 152 -7.51 22.47 2.84
C ALA A 152 -8.00 23.67 2.02
N TYR A 153 -8.49 23.42 0.80
CA TYR A 153 -9.05 24.44 -0.07
C TYR A 153 -10.33 25.06 0.52
N ALA A 154 -11.27 24.22 1.01
CA ALA A 154 -12.52 24.69 1.62
C ALA A 154 -12.31 25.52 2.89
N THR A 155 -11.23 25.24 3.65
CA THR A 155 -10.85 26.01 4.84
C THR A 155 -10.02 27.26 4.52
N GLY A 156 -9.73 27.51 3.24
CA GLY A 156 -8.94 28.64 2.78
C GLY A 156 -7.44 28.52 3.05
N ASN A 157 -6.96 27.34 3.44
CA ASN A 157 -5.55 27.04 3.66
C ASN A 157 -4.87 26.66 2.33
N LEU A 158 -4.57 27.69 1.52
CA LEU A 158 -4.12 27.51 0.14
C LEU A 158 -2.72 26.89 0.04
N SER A 159 -1.82 27.14 1.01
CA SER A 159 -0.48 26.54 1.02
C SER A 159 -0.54 25.03 1.25
N GLU A 160 -1.37 24.59 2.20
CA GLU A 160 -1.63 23.17 2.44
C GLU A 160 -2.30 22.53 1.21
N ALA A 161 -3.29 23.20 0.61
CA ALA A 161 -3.93 22.71 -0.60
C ALA A 161 -2.92 22.50 -1.75
N LEU A 162 -1.95 23.40 -1.90
CA LEU A 162 -0.89 23.28 -2.90
C LEU A 162 0.03 22.09 -2.62
N LEU A 163 0.44 21.90 -1.36
CA LEU A 163 1.24 20.76 -0.93
C LEU A 163 0.54 19.43 -1.24
N GLN A 164 -0.77 19.33 -0.99
CA GLN A 164 -1.55 18.14 -1.30
C GLN A 164 -1.56 17.86 -2.81
N LEU A 165 -1.69 18.88 -3.66
CA LEU A 165 -1.61 18.70 -5.11
C LEU A 165 -0.21 18.26 -5.59
N ASP A 166 0.85 18.80 -5.01
CA ASP A 166 2.23 18.35 -5.30
C ASP A 166 2.42 16.88 -4.95
N MET A 167 1.91 16.44 -3.80
CA MET A 167 1.93 15.03 -3.40
C MET A 167 1.10 14.15 -4.35
N LEU A 168 -0.04 14.64 -4.82
CA LEU A 168 -0.90 13.90 -5.75
C LEU A 168 -0.20 13.65 -7.09
N ILE A 169 0.50 14.66 -7.62
CA ILE A 169 1.28 14.56 -8.86
C ILE A 169 2.46 13.57 -8.67
N ALA A 170 3.08 13.54 -7.49
CA ALA A 170 4.16 12.60 -7.20
C ALA A 170 3.68 11.13 -7.13
N VAL A 171 2.45 10.88 -6.66
CA VAL A 171 1.87 9.53 -6.61
C VAL A 171 1.35 9.08 -7.99
N SER A 172 0.77 9.99 -8.75
CA SER A 172 0.23 9.72 -10.08
C SER A 172 0.69 10.78 -11.07
N ALA A 173 1.87 10.55 -11.66
CA ALA A 173 2.49 11.46 -12.61
C ALA A 173 1.63 11.72 -13.86
N GLU A 174 0.70 10.81 -14.18
CA GLU A 174 -0.22 10.92 -15.32
C GLU A 174 -1.51 11.69 -14.98
N ASN A 175 -1.66 12.18 -13.74
CA ASN A 175 -2.86 12.89 -13.31
C ASN A 175 -2.87 14.34 -13.83
N THR A 176 -3.27 14.50 -15.10
CA THR A 176 -3.41 15.80 -15.77
C THR A 176 -4.35 16.75 -15.03
N GLN A 177 -5.39 16.23 -14.38
CA GLN A 177 -6.31 17.04 -13.59
C GLN A 177 -5.62 17.68 -12.37
N ALA A 178 -4.76 16.93 -11.68
CA ALA A 178 -4.00 17.47 -10.54
C ALA A 178 -3.07 18.61 -10.97
N MET A 179 -2.41 18.48 -12.12
CA MET A 179 -1.57 19.54 -12.68
C MET A 179 -2.38 20.80 -13.00
N VAL A 180 -3.54 20.66 -13.65
CA VAL A 180 -4.41 21.81 -13.96
C VAL A 180 -4.94 22.48 -12.69
N LEU A 181 -5.30 21.72 -11.66
CA LEU A 181 -5.73 22.28 -10.37
C LEU A 181 -4.60 23.03 -9.68
N ARG A 182 -3.38 22.51 -9.76
CA ARG A 182 -2.18 23.13 -9.18
C ARG A 182 -1.93 24.49 -9.81
N ASP A 183 -1.95 24.58 -11.13
CA ASP A 183 -1.70 25.83 -11.85
C ASP A 183 -2.79 26.88 -11.55
N LYS A 184 -4.05 26.45 -11.44
CA LYS A 184 -5.16 27.32 -11.03
C LYS A 184 -4.98 27.85 -9.61
N LEU A 185 -4.63 26.97 -8.67
CA LEU A 185 -4.40 27.34 -7.28
C LEU A 185 -3.19 28.28 -7.14
N ASP A 186 -2.11 28.03 -7.87
CA ASP A 186 -0.93 28.90 -7.88
C ASP A 186 -1.28 30.31 -8.41
N ALA A 187 -2.09 30.39 -9.47
CA ALA A 187 -2.59 31.68 -9.97
C ALA A 187 -3.49 32.40 -8.94
N GLU A 188 -4.35 31.67 -8.23
CA GLU A 188 -5.20 32.22 -7.17
C GLU A 188 -4.38 32.73 -5.98
N ILE A 189 -3.38 31.96 -5.54
CA ILE A 189 -2.44 32.35 -4.48
C ILE A 189 -1.72 33.64 -4.88
N LYS A 190 -1.21 33.74 -6.11
CA LYS A 190 -0.53 34.94 -6.62
C LYS A 190 -1.46 36.15 -6.62
N LEU A 191 -2.70 35.99 -7.08
CA LEU A 191 -3.68 37.08 -7.10
C LEU A 191 -4.01 37.58 -5.67
N ARG A 192 -4.23 36.64 -4.75
CA ARG A 192 -4.49 36.96 -3.34
C ARG A 192 -3.29 37.65 -2.69
N MET A 193 -2.08 37.16 -2.97
CA MET A 193 -0.84 37.75 -2.47
C MET A 193 -0.68 39.21 -2.91
N THR A 194 -0.91 39.52 -4.20
CA THR A 194 -0.86 40.90 -4.71
C THR A 194 -1.87 41.79 -4.00
N ARG A 195 -3.13 41.36 -3.90
CA ARG A 195 -4.19 42.12 -3.24
C ARG A 195 -3.89 42.39 -1.76
N ASP A 196 -3.46 41.35 -1.04
CA ASP A 196 -3.20 41.45 0.40
C ASP A 196 -1.94 42.31 0.65
N LEU A 197 -0.94 42.28 -0.25
CA LEU A 197 0.22 43.16 -0.19
C LEU A 197 -0.15 44.64 -0.45
N GLU A 198 -1.03 44.91 -1.41
CA GLU A 198 -1.59 46.26 -1.63
C GLU A 198 -2.38 46.76 -0.42
N ALA A 199 -3.18 45.89 0.21
CA ALA A 199 -3.89 46.21 1.44
C ALA A 199 -2.92 46.56 2.58
N ALA A 200 -1.84 45.77 2.75
CA ALA A 200 -0.80 46.04 3.73
C ALA A 200 -0.11 47.39 3.48
N ARG A 201 0.21 47.72 2.23
CA ARG A 201 0.77 49.04 1.84
C ARG A 201 -0.16 50.19 2.18
N SER A 202 -1.45 50.04 1.87
CA SER A 202 -2.47 51.05 2.18
C SER A 202 -2.64 51.27 3.68
N LEU A 203 -2.57 50.21 4.50
CA LEU A 203 -2.59 50.33 5.96
C LEU A 203 -1.33 51.02 6.48
N TYR A 204 -0.17 50.64 5.95
CA TYR A 204 1.11 51.24 6.28
C TYR A 204 1.12 52.75 5.99
N SER A 205 0.66 53.18 4.81
CA SER A 205 0.63 54.61 4.44
C SER A 205 -0.35 55.44 5.29
N ARG A 206 -1.39 54.80 5.83
CA ARG A 206 -2.34 55.41 6.78
C ARG A 206 -1.85 55.41 8.23
N GLY A 207 -0.62 54.95 8.49
CA GLY A 207 -0.03 54.88 9.83
C GLY A 207 -0.55 53.72 10.69
N LYS A 208 -1.35 52.80 10.12
CA LYS A 208 -1.86 51.60 10.81
C LYS A 208 -0.84 50.47 10.76
N ILE A 209 0.31 50.69 11.42
CA ILE A 209 1.50 49.84 11.26
C ILE A 209 1.29 48.42 11.79
N SER A 210 0.59 48.24 12.92
CA SER A 210 0.31 46.92 13.50
C SER A 210 -0.59 46.07 12.61
N GLU A 211 -1.66 46.66 12.05
CA GLU A 211 -2.56 46.00 11.09
C GLU A 211 -1.80 45.59 9.82
N ALA A 212 -0.93 46.47 9.30
CA ALA A 212 -0.11 46.17 8.12
C ALA A 212 0.85 45.00 8.37
N LEU A 213 1.53 44.98 9.54
CA LEU A 213 2.42 43.88 9.93
C LEU A 213 1.67 42.56 10.09
N ALA A 214 0.46 42.56 10.63
CA ALA A 214 -0.35 41.36 10.75
C ALA A 214 -0.60 40.71 9.38
N ILE A 215 -0.99 41.50 8.36
CA ILE A 215 -1.15 40.99 6.99
C ILE A 215 0.19 40.48 6.44
N CYS A 216 1.27 41.25 6.58
CA CYS A 216 2.57 40.86 6.05
C CYS A 216 3.07 39.53 6.65
N ASN A 217 2.84 39.31 7.95
CA ASN A 217 3.20 38.06 8.61
C ASN A 217 2.43 36.86 8.06
N THR A 218 1.14 37.03 7.70
CA THR A 218 0.38 35.96 7.05
C THR A 218 0.89 35.65 5.64
N LEU A 219 1.31 36.68 4.89
CA LEU A 219 1.89 36.51 3.55
C LEU A 219 3.26 35.81 3.59
N MET A 220 4.01 36.00 4.67
CA MET A 220 5.32 35.37 4.86
C MET A 220 5.22 33.84 5.03
N LEU A 221 4.05 33.31 5.42
CA LEU A 221 3.81 31.86 5.46
C LEU A 221 3.63 31.26 4.05
N VAL A 222 3.26 32.09 3.08
CA VAL A 222 2.98 31.66 1.70
C VAL A 222 4.22 31.82 0.82
N ASP A 223 4.90 32.97 0.90
CA ASP A 223 6.14 33.23 0.16
C ASP A 223 7.20 33.88 1.08
N PRO A 224 7.99 33.05 1.79
CA PRO A 224 9.03 33.55 2.70
C PRO A 224 10.18 34.29 2.01
N LYS A 225 10.33 34.15 0.69
CA LYS A 225 11.46 34.70 -0.08
C LYS A 225 11.09 35.96 -0.86
N ASN A 226 9.88 36.48 -0.68
CA ASN A 226 9.42 37.68 -1.36
C ASN A 226 10.18 38.93 -0.89
N GLU A 227 11.10 39.45 -1.71
CA GLU A 227 11.95 40.60 -1.36
C GLU A 227 11.14 41.87 -1.03
N GLU A 228 10.04 42.07 -1.74
CA GLU A 228 9.17 43.24 -1.58
C GLU A 228 8.43 43.20 -0.23
N LEU A 229 7.91 42.03 0.15
CA LEU A 229 7.30 41.77 1.44
C LEU A 229 8.32 41.96 2.58
N LEU A 230 9.50 41.37 2.47
CA LEU A 230 10.57 41.49 3.47
C LEU A 230 10.99 42.95 3.69
N SER A 231 11.10 43.73 2.60
CA SER A 231 11.37 45.17 2.65
C SER A 231 10.26 45.97 3.34
N LEU A 232 9.00 45.61 3.11
CA LEU A 232 7.85 46.27 3.77
C LEU A 232 7.81 45.96 5.27
N ILE A 233 8.03 44.68 5.65
CA ILE A 233 8.09 44.24 7.05
C ILE A 233 9.19 44.99 7.80
N SER A 234 10.41 45.01 7.26
CA SER A 234 11.56 45.68 7.89
C SER A 234 11.30 47.17 8.17
N ARG A 235 10.70 47.87 7.20
CA ARG A 235 10.31 49.28 7.37
C ARG A 235 9.23 49.46 8.43
N ALA A 236 8.18 48.63 8.40
CA ALA A 236 7.08 48.67 9.35
C ALA A 236 7.53 48.37 10.79
N GLU A 237 8.40 47.38 11.01
CA GLU A 237 8.98 47.09 12.31
C GLU A 237 9.79 48.26 12.87
N LYS A 238 10.59 48.93 12.03
CA LYS A 238 11.39 50.09 12.43
C LYS A 238 10.49 51.24 12.90
N VAL A 239 9.42 51.51 12.16
CA VAL A 239 8.44 52.54 12.54
C VAL A 239 7.73 52.15 13.83
N ASN A 240 7.29 50.89 13.98
CA ASN A 240 6.60 50.42 15.18
C ASN A 240 7.48 50.55 16.44
N LYS A 241 8.76 50.16 16.37
CA LYS A 241 9.72 50.33 17.47
C LYS A 241 9.90 51.79 17.88
N ASN A 242 9.88 52.71 16.92
CA ASN A 242 9.97 54.14 17.22
C ASN A 242 8.71 54.67 17.91
N ILE A 243 7.51 54.25 17.45
CA ILE A 243 6.23 54.60 18.09
C ILE A 243 6.19 54.09 19.53
N GLU A 244 6.63 52.85 19.79
CA GLU A 244 6.70 52.26 21.13
C GLU A 244 7.67 52.98 22.06
N LYS A 245 8.81 53.45 21.54
CA LYS A 245 9.75 54.27 22.33
C LYS A 245 9.10 55.59 22.73
N LEU A 246 8.46 56.28 21.78
CA LEU A 246 7.83 57.58 22.02
C LEU A 246 6.64 57.50 22.98
N SER A 247 5.90 56.39 23.00
CA SER A 247 4.79 56.20 23.94
C SER A 247 5.27 55.92 25.36
N LYS A 248 6.43 55.29 25.54
CA LYS A 248 7.05 55.06 26.86
C LYS A 248 7.66 56.32 27.45
N THR A 249 8.19 57.23 26.64
CA THR A 249 8.78 58.50 27.12
C THR A 249 7.73 59.55 27.53
N LYS A 250 6.47 59.38 27.14
CA LYS A 250 5.35 60.29 27.48
C LYS A 250 4.53 59.88 28.71
N LYS A 251 4.92 58.80 29.40
CA LYS A 251 4.37 58.40 30.71
C LYS A 251 5.32 58.82 31.81
#